data_AF-A0A800KBX2-F1
#
_entry.id   AF-A0A800KBX2-F1
#
_cell.length_a   1.000
_cell.length_b   1.000
_cell.length_c   1.000
_cell.angle_alpha   90.00
_cell.angle_beta   90.00
_cell.angle_gamma   90.00
#
_symmetry.space_group_name_H-M   'P 1'
#
loop_
_entity.id
_entity.type
_entity.pdbx_description
1 polymer ?
#
loop_
_entity_poly.entity_id
_entity_poly.type
_entity_poly.pdbx_seq_one_letter_code
_entity_poly.pdbx_strand_id
1 'polypeptide(L)'
;EIEFNGSNYDFVGGRGYIEKDWGRNFPENWIWAQSNHFSNNDLSITASLATIPWKNTSFAGFIVGLYYKSNFYRFTTYRSAVTKEIHYDFNKFYWQIKQKDLTLELTIEKGHKAGLLYAPDKIDMVPKVHEYLDGNIYLKLYDHKGTILEDQTTSAAVEIIGDVSKLINMAGGLKSGLK
;
A
#
# COMPACT_ATOMS: atom_id res chain seq x y z
N GLU A 1 -27.94 4.09 5.94
CA GLU A 1 -28.13 5.38 5.24
C GLU A 1 -27.43 6.49 6.02
N ILE A 2 -26.85 7.46 5.32
CA ILE A 2 -26.33 8.70 5.90
C ILE A 2 -27.00 9.86 5.15
N GLU A 3 -27.55 10.82 5.90
CA GLU A 3 -27.98 12.09 5.33
C GLU A 3 -26.81 13.08 5.38
N PHE A 4 -26.41 13.60 4.23
CA PHE A 4 -25.33 14.57 4.12
C PHE A 4 -25.65 15.60 3.04
N ASN A 5 -25.51 16.90 3.37
CA ASN A 5 -25.86 18.02 2.49
C ASN A 5 -27.26 17.91 1.86
N GLY A 6 -28.26 17.43 2.63
CA GLY A 6 -29.64 17.25 2.17
C GLY A 6 -29.84 16.11 1.17
N SER A 7 -28.84 15.24 1.00
CA SER A 7 -28.92 14.02 0.19
C SER A 7 -28.82 12.78 1.07
N ASN A 8 -29.62 11.75 0.78
CA ASN A 8 -29.52 10.45 1.42
C ASN A 8 -28.63 9.51 0.62
N TYR A 9 -27.63 8.95 1.30
CA TYR A 9 -26.71 7.97 0.76
C TYR A 9 -26.98 6.60 1.38
N ASP A 10 -27.34 5.63 0.53
CA ASP A 10 -27.44 4.22 0.92
C ASP A 10 -26.10 3.51 0.66
N PHE A 11 -25.69 2.69 1.64
CA PHE A 11 -24.44 1.93 1.63
C PHE A 11 -24.70 0.41 1.71
N VAL A 12 -25.94 -0.04 1.57
CA VAL A 12 -26.26 -1.48 1.53
C VAL A 12 -25.41 -2.18 0.46
N GLY A 13 -24.70 -3.24 0.87
CA GLY A 13 -23.78 -3.99 0.01
C GLY A 13 -22.44 -3.32 -0.27
N GLY A 14 -22.20 -2.11 0.25
CA GLY A 14 -20.92 -1.41 0.16
C GLY A 14 -19.82 -2.09 0.97
N ARG A 15 -18.56 -1.84 0.59
CA ARG A 15 -17.38 -2.32 1.33
C ARG A 15 -16.70 -1.16 2.03
N GLY A 16 -16.63 -1.26 3.35
CA GLY A 16 -15.89 -0.31 4.17
C GLY A 16 -14.44 -0.71 4.33
N TYR A 17 -13.61 0.28 4.58
CA TYR A 17 -12.27 0.13 5.13
C TYR A 17 -12.19 1.03 6.37
N ILE A 18 -11.46 0.59 7.39
CA ILE A 18 -11.19 1.39 8.57
C ILE A 18 -9.73 1.26 8.94
N GLU A 19 -9.08 2.41 9.09
CA GLU A 19 -7.73 2.56 9.57
C GLU A 19 -7.73 3.24 10.93
N LYS A 20 -6.74 2.93 11.74
CA LYS A 20 -6.46 3.70 12.94
C LYS A 20 -4.96 3.89 13.07
N ASP A 21 -4.54 5.15 13.00
CA ASP A 21 -3.17 5.54 13.29
C ASP A 21 -2.99 5.89 14.76
N TRP A 22 -1.87 5.48 15.32
CA TRP A 22 -1.43 5.89 16.65
C TRP A 22 0.08 5.97 16.71
N GLY A 23 0.59 7.11 17.17
CA GLY A 23 2.03 7.33 17.29
C GLY A 23 2.37 8.78 17.55
N ARG A 24 3.67 9.06 17.64
CA ARG A 24 4.18 10.42 17.86
C ARG A 24 4.46 11.16 16.55
N ASN A 25 4.91 10.44 15.52
CA ASN A 25 5.22 10.97 14.20
C ASN A 25 5.02 9.87 13.16
N PHE A 26 4.67 10.26 11.92
CA PHE A 26 4.73 9.38 10.75
C PHE A 26 6.17 9.04 10.34
N PRO A 27 6.38 7.96 9.56
CA PRO A 27 7.67 7.66 8.94
C PRO A 27 8.21 8.83 8.08
N GLU A 28 9.52 8.85 7.84
CA GLU A 28 10.13 9.87 6.96
C GLU A 28 9.60 9.77 5.53
N ASN A 29 9.55 8.54 5.00
CA ASN A 29 9.08 8.22 3.67
C ASN A 29 8.26 6.93 3.75
N TRP A 30 7.17 6.86 3.00
CA TRP A 30 6.35 5.65 2.92
C TRP A 30 5.56 5.55 1.62
N ILE A 31 5.17 4.31 1.33
CA ILE A 31 4.14 3.95 0.37
C ILE A 31 3.07 3.21 1.16
N TRP A 32 1.83 3.65 1.02
CA TRP A 32 0.64 2.98 1.56
C TRP A 32 -0.35 2.74 0.43
N ALA A 33 -0.93 1.56 0.38
CA ALA A 33 -1.99 1.24 -0.55
C ALA A 33 -3.00 0.27 0.07
N GLN A 34 -4.29 0.52 -0.16
CA GLN A 34 -5.36 -0.34 0.34
C GLN A 34 -6.51 -0.41 -0.66
N SER A 35 -7.13 -1.58 -0.79
CA SER A 35 -8.46 -1.69 -1.39
C SER A 35 -9.20 -2.95 -0.91
N ASN A 36 -10.53 -2.84 -0.90
CA ASN A 36 -11.47 -3.95 -0.76
C ASN A 36 -12.32 -4.12 -2.03
N HIS A 37 -12.08 -3.31 -3.08
CA HIS A 37 -12.96 -3.16 -4.24
C HIS A 37 -12.35 -3.79 -5.48
N PHE A 38 -12.28 -5.12 -5.50
CA PHE A 38 -11.81 -5.88 -6.67
C PHE A 38 -12.99 -6.52 -7.41
N SER A 39 -12.71 -7.02 -8.62
CA SER A 39 -13.65 -7.84 -9.39
C SER A 39 -14.09 -9.07 -8.60
N ASN A 40 -13.16 -9.63 -7.81
CA ASN A 40 -13.47 -10.62 -6.80
C ASN A 40 -13.94 -9.97 -5.48
N ASN A 41 -15.13 -10.37 -5.03
CA ASN A 41 -15.74 -9.77 -3.85
C ASN A 41 -15.12 -10.20 -2.51
N ASP A 42 -14.35 -11.29 -2.51
CA ASP A 42 -13.68 -11.85 -1.33
C ASP A 42 -12.19 -11.50 -1.30
N LEU A 43 -11.81 -10.37 -1.89
CA LEU A 43 -10.43 -9.90 -2.02
C LEU A 43 -10.22 -8.54 -1.35
N SER A 44 -9.23 -8.49 -0.48
CA SER A 44 -8.76 -7.26 0.18
C SER A 44 -7.25 -7.24 0.22
N ILE A 45 -6.66 -6.06 0.06
CA ILE A 45 -5.23 -5.85 0.24
C ILE A 45 -4.97 -4.61 1.07
N THR A 46 -3.98 -4.71 1.96
CA THR A 46 -3.21 -3.57 2.48
C THR A 46 -1.74 -3.81 2.17
N ALA A 47 -1.03 -2.78 1.74
CA ALA A 47 0.38 -2.85 1.42
C ALA A 47 1.09 -1.59 1.92
N SER A 48 2.11 -1.78 2.77
CA SER A 48 2.91 -0.69 3.30
C SER A 48 4.39 -0.95 3.16
N LEU A 49 5.13 0.08 2.76
CA LEU A 49 6.59 0.12 2.76
C LEU A 49 7.01 1.45 3.37
N ALA A 50 7.84 1.44 4.40
CA ALA A 50 8.18 2.66 5.13
C ALA A 50 9.61 2.64 5.67
N THR A 51 10.19 3.83 5.87
CA THR A 51 11.45 3.99 6.62
C THR A 51 11.19 3.73 8.10
N ILE A 52 11.77 2.65 8.64
CA ILE A 52 11.66 2.30 10.05
C ILE A 52 12.95 2.71 10.79
N PRO A 53 12.86 3.52 11.86
CA PRO A 53 14.02 3.87 12.66
C PRO A 53 14.54 2.67 13.45
N TRP A 54 15.85 2.48 13.48
CA TRP A 54 16.52 1.41 14.23
C TRP A 54 17.77 1.94 14.94
N LYS A 55 17.61 2.37 16.20
CA LYS A 55 18.67 3.05 16.97
C LYS A 55 19.26 4.23 16.17
N ASN A 56 20.51 4.09 15.71
CA ASN A 56 21.24 5.12 14.95
C ASN A 56 21.19 4.88 13.43
N THR A 57 20.42 3.90 12.97
CA THR A 57 20.21 3.58 11.56
C THR A 57 18.73 3.58 11.22
N SER A 58 18.40 3.26 9.97
CA SER A 58 17.04 2.99 9.52
C SER A 58 17.06 1.85 8.51
N PHE A 59 15.91 1.23 8.28
CA PHE A 59 15.73 0.22 7.25
C PHE A 59 14.36 0.38 6.58
N ALA A 60 14.20 -0.18 5.37
CA ALA A 60 12.90 -0.26 4.73
C ALA A 60 12.09 -1.44 5.32
N GLY A 61 11.12 -1.11 6.15
CA GLY A 61 10.17 -2.08 6.73
C GLY A 61 8.90 -2.16 5.90
N PHE A 62 8.27 -3.33 5.87
CA PHE A 62 7.03 -3.49 5.13
C PHE A 62 6.06 -4.49 5.75
N ILE A 63 4.77 -4.24 5.55
CA ILE A 63 3.65 -5.10 5.93
C ILE A 63 2.67 -5.15 4.76
N VAL A 64 2.47 -6.33 4.19
CA VAL A 64 1.44 -6.58 3.18
C VAL A 64 0.53 -7.70 3.64
N GLY A 65 -0.76 -7.37 3.77
CA GLY A 65 -1.82 -8.30 4.07
C GLY A 65 -2.71 -8.47 2.85
N LEU A 66 -2.79 -9.69 2.33
CA LEU A 66 -3.68 -10.06 1.23
C LEU A 66 -4.68 -11.09 1.73
N TYR A 67 -5.95 -10.74 1.73
CA TYR A 67 -7.05 -11.64 2.05
C TYR A 67 -7.72 -12.09 0.75
N TYR A 68 -7.87 -13.39 0.56
CA TYR A 68 -8.56 -13.96 -0.60
C TYR A 68 -9.25 -15.27 -0.21
N LYS A 69 -10.57 -15.37 -0.41
CA LYS A 69 -11.37 -16.59 -0.15
C LYS A 69 -11.02 -17.27 1.19
N SER A 70 -11.13 -16.51 2.28
CA SER A 70 -10.83 -16.97 3.65
C SER A 70 -9.36 -17.33 3.93
N ASN A 71 -8.44 -17.07 3.01
CA ASN A 71 -7.00 -17.22 3.23
C ASN A 71 -6.37 -15.85 3.45
N PHE A 72 -5.52 -15.74 4.49
CA PHE A 72 -4.78 -14.51 4.79
C PHE A 72 -3.28 -14.69 4.56
N TYR A 73 -2.80 -14.18 3.44
CA TYR A 73 -1.40 -14.16 3.04
C TYR A 73 -0.73 -12.92 3.63
N ARG A 74 0.40 -13.12 4.32
CA ARG A 74 1.08 -12.08 5.10
C ARG A 74 2.54 -12.00 4.71
N PHE A 75 2.85 -11.04 3.85
CA PHE A 75 4.22 -10.74 3.44
C PHE A 75 4.73 -9.59 4.29
N THR A 76 5.59 -9.89 5.27
CA THR A 76 6.14 -8.88 6.17
C THR A 76 7.63 -9.09 6.38
N THR A 77 8.35 -8.01 6.66
CA THR A 77 9.79 -8.08 6.95
C THR A 77 10.12 -9.01 8.12
N TYR A 78 9.23 -9.08 9.11
CA TYR A 78 9.39 -9.96 10.28
C TYR A 78 8.92 -11.42 10.05
N ARG A 79 8.44 -11.77 8.85
CA ARG A 79 8.05 -13.15 8.48
C ARG A 79 8.86 -13.71 7.29
N SER A 80 10.10 -13.27 7.16
CA SER A 80 11.04 -13.73 6.11
C SER A 80 10.56 -13.46 4.68
N ALA A 81 9.60 -12.56 4.49
CA ALA A 81 9.29 -12.05 3.16
C ALA A 81 10.42 -11.11 2.72
N VAL A 82 10.77 -11.15 1.44
CA VAL A 82 11.82 -10.34 0.86
C VAL A 82 11.34 -9.64 -0.40
N THR A 83 11.74 -8.39 -0.58
CA THR A 83 11.60 -7.70 -1.87
C THR A 83 12.54 -8.36 -2.87
N LYS A 84 12.00 -8.74 -4.04
CA LYS A 84 12.76 -9.28 -5.16
C LYS A 84 13.06 -8.23 -6.21
N GLU A 85 12.08 -7.40 -6.49
CA GLU A 85 12.16 -6.33 -7.48
C GLU A 85 11.27 -5.19 -7.01
N ILE A 86 11.73 -3.96 -7.22
CA ILE A 86 11.03 -2.76 -6.74
C ILE A 86 11.48 -1.55 -7.55
N HIS A 87 10.52 -0.86 -8.16
CA HIS A 87 10.78 0.30 -9.03
C HIS A 87 9.64 1.31 -8.93
N TYR A 88 9.94 2.59 -9.16
CA TYR A 88 8.96 3.66 -9.15
C TYR A 88 9.29 4.67 -10.24
N ASP A 89 8.30 5.00 -11.08
CA ASP A 89 8.45 5.95 -12.20
C ASP A 89 7.76 7.29 -11.94
N PHE A 90 7.67 7.70 -10.67
CA PHE A 90 6.94 8.87 -10.19
C PHE A 90 5.41 8.78 -10.25
N ASN A 91 4.84 7.76 -10.89
CA ASN A 91 3.39 7.54 -10.90
C ASN A 91 3.00 6.12 -10.47
N LYS A 92 3.74 5.14 -10.96
CA LYS A 92 3.53 3.71 -10.82
C LYS A 92 4.65 3.10 -10.00
N PHE A 93 4.26 2.44 -8.93
CA PHE A 93 5.13 1.68 -8.04
C PHE A 93 4.95 0.19 -8.31
N TYR A 94 6.00 -0.44 -8.81
CA TYR A 94 6.06 -1.89 -9.00
C TYR A 94 6.79 -2.54 -7.84
N TRP A 95 6.27 -3.65 -7.33
CA TRP A 95 6.85 -4.38 -6.23
C TRP A 95 6.58 -5.87 -6.31
N GLN A 96 7.65 -6.66 -6.39
CA GLN A 96 7.61 -8.10 -6.30
C GLN A 96 8.14 -8.56 -4.94
N ILE A 97 7.31 -9.30 -4.21
CA ILE A 97 7.60 -9.79 -2.86
C ILE A 97 7.57 -11.32 -2.87
N LYS A 98 8.62 -11.95 -2.36
CA LYS A 98 8.69 -13.40 -2.23
C LYS A 98 8.70 -13.84 -0.78
N GLN A 99 7.96 -14.91 -0.48
CA GLN A 99 8.00 -15.57 0.81
C GLN A 99 7.80 -17.07 0.63
N LYS A 100 8.83 -17.86 0.94
CA LYS A 100 8.87 -19.31 0.62
C LYS A 100 8.58 -19.54 -0.87
N ASP A 101 7.56 -20.32 -1.18
CA ASP A 101 7.15 -20.66 -2.55
C ASP A 101 6.17 -19.66 -3.17
N LEU A 102 5.68 -18.70 -2.38
CA LEU A 102 4.72 -17.69 -2.84
C LEU A 102 5.45 -16.44 -3.32
N THR A 103 4.98 -15.90 -4.44
CA THR A 103 5.34 -14.58 -4.94
C THR A 103 4.07 -13.73 -5.10
N LEU A 104 4.12 -12.51 -4.61
CA LEU A 104 3.12 -11.48 -4.80
C LEU A 104 3.74 -10.35 -5.63
N GLU A 105 3.13 -10.07 -6.78
CA GLU A 105 3.43 -8.91 -7.61
C GLU A 105 2.34 -7.86 -7.41
N LEU A 106 2.78 -6.62 -7.21
CA LEU A 106 1.93 -5.45 -7.07
C LEU A 106 2.37 -4.39 -8.06
N THR A 107 1.38 -3.78 -8.71
CA THR A 107 1.54 -2.51 -9.40
C THR A 107 0.54 -1.54 -8.80
N ILE A 108 1.05 -0.50 -8.13
CA ILE A 108 0.26 0.52 -7.45
C ILE A 108 0.43 1.82 -8.21
N GLU A 109 -0.65 2.43 -8.66
CA GLU A 109 -0.65 3.71 -9.36
C GLU A 109 -1.39 4.76 -8.55
N LYS A 110 -0.82 5.95 -8.45
CA LYS A 110 -1.52 7.10 -7.87
C LYS A 110 -2.76 7.44 -8.70
N GLY A 111 -3.78 7.91 -8.01
CA GLY A 111 -4.94 8.48 -8.66
C GLY A 111 -4.67 9.90 -9.17
N HIS A 112 -5.75 10.59 -9.57
CA HIS A 112 -5.67 11.93 -10.15
C HIS A 112 -6.05 13.01 -9.14
N LYS A 113 -6.88 12.68 -8.14
CA LYS A 113 -7.42 13.62 -7.16
C LYS A 113 -6.96 13.27 -5.76
N ALA A 114 -6.02 14.06 -5.24
CA ALA A 114 -5.58 13.93 -3.85
C ALA A 114 -6.55 14.64 -2.90
N GLY A 115 -6.98 13.94 -1.86
CA GLY A 115 -7.41 14.53 -0.60
C GLY A 115 -6.20 14.88 0.25
N LEU A 116 -6.27 16.01 0.97
CA LEU A 116 -5.21 16.43 1.89
C LEU A 116 -5.61 16.03 3.31
N LEU A 117 -4.94 15.02 3.85
CA LEU A 117 -5.16 14.55 5.20
C LEU A 117 -4.28 15.30 6.20
N TYR A 118 -4.85 15.49 7.39
CA TYR A 118 -4.16 16.03 8.54
C TYR A 118 -3.47 14.89 9.28
N ALA A 119 -2.18 15.06 9.57
CA ALA A 119 -1.35 14.10 10.28
C ALA A 119 -0.70 14.75 11.51
N PRO A 120 -0.40 14.00 12.59
CA PRO A 120 0.27 14.55 13.76
C PRO A 120 1.67 15.08 13.42
N ASP A 121 1.95 16.30 13.84
CA ASP A 121 3.29 16.86 14.00
C ASP A 121 3.61 17.02 15.50
N LYS A 122 4.78 17.55 15.83
CA LYS A 122 5.27 17.69 17.22
C LYS A 122 4.30 18.42 18.16
N ILE A 123 3.44 19.28 17.64
CA ILE A 123 2.57 20.18 18.43
C ILE A 123 1.11 20.09 17.98
N ASP A 124 0.84 19.97 16.68
CA ASP A 124 -0.51 20.01 16.11
C ASP A 124 -0.70 19.01 14.96
N MET A 125 -1.96 18.80 14.58
CA MET A 125 -2.31 18.14 13.32
C MET A 125 -2.09 19.10 12.15
N VAL A 126 -1.26 18.72 11.17
CA VAL A 126 -0.95 19.56 10.00
C VAL A 126 -1.34 18.86 8.69
N PRO A 127 -1.84 19.60 7.68
CA PRO A 127 -2.22 19.02 6.41
C PRO A 127 -0.95 18.66 5.62
N LYS A 128 -0.66 17.36 5.47
CA LYS A 128 0.65 16.92 4.96
C LYS A 128 0.61 15.69 4.06
N VAL A 129 -0.45 14.88 4.15
CA VAL A 129 -0.54 13.62 3.43
C VAL A 129 -1.50 13.77 2.27
N HIS A 130 -0.99 13.60 1.05
CA HIS A 130 -1.82 13.52 -0.15
C HIS A 130 -2.25 12.07 -0.33
N GLU A 131 -3.51 11.79 -0.03
CA GLU A 131 -4.15 10.49 -0.22
C GLU A 131 -5.00 10.52 -1.50
N TYR A 132 -4.85 9.53 -2.35
CA TYR A 132 -5.69 9.33 -3.53
C TYR A 132 -6.67 8.20 -3.24
N LEU A 133 -7.97 8.42 -3.43
CA LEU A 133 -8.98 7.36 -3.30
C LEU A 133 -9.38 6.74 -4.66
N ASP A 134 -8.84 7.30 -5.74
CA ASP A 134 -9.02 6.89 -7.14
C ASP A 134 -7.74 6.24 -7.70
N GLY A 135 -6.90 5.66 -6.84
CA GLY A 135 -5.71 4.93 -7.26
C GLY A 135 -6.04 3.55 -7.85
N ASN A 136 -5.06 3.00 -8.58
CA ASN A 136 -5.17 1.66 -9.15
C ASN A 136 -4.24 0.68 -8.44
N ILE A 137 -4.71 -0.55 -8.23
CA ILE A 137 -3.86 -1.67 -7.82
C ILE A 137 -4.11 -2.82 -8.78
N TYR A 138 -3.06 -3.30 -9.43
CA TYR A 138 -3.01 -4.64 -10.02
C TYR A 138 -2.22 -5.54 -9.09
N LEU A 139 -2.72 -6.77 -8.88
CA LEU A 139 -2.03 -7.77 -8.08
C LEU A 139 -2.05 -9.14 -8.75
N LYS A 140 -0.97 -9.89 -8.53
CA LYS A 140 -0.85 -11.29 -8.94
C LYS A 140 -0.15 -12.09 -7.84
N LEU A 141 -0.84 -13.11 -7.33
CA LEU A 141 -0.31 -14.09 -6.40
C LEU A 141 -0.12 -15.42 -7.10
N TYR A 142 1.07 -16.00 -6.99
CA TYR A 142 1.40 -17.27 -7.64
C TYR A 142 2.45 -18.07 -6.85
N ASP A 143 2.51 -19.35 -7.17
CA ASP A 143 3.56 -20.27 -6.70
C ASP A 143 4.15 -21.06 -7.89
N HIS A 144 4.92 -22.11 -7.59
CA HIS A 144 5.52 -22.99 -8.60
C HIS A 144 4.50 -23.80 -9.42
N LYS A 145 3.25 -23.93 -8.95
CA LYS A 145 2.17 -24.65 -9.64
C LYS A 145 1.38 -23.74 -10.59
N GLY A 146 1.45 -22.42 -10.38
CA GLY A 146 0.86 -21.43 -11.26
C GLY A 146 0.22 -20.26 -10.51
N THR A 147 -0.66 -19.56 -11.22
CA THR A 147 -1.36 -18.39 -10.68
C THR A 147 -2.47 -18.82 -9.72
N ILE A 148 -2.44 -18.27 -8.50
CA ILE A 148 -3.46 -18.49 -7.45
C ILE A 148 -4.56 -17.42 -7.57
N LEU A 149 -4.15 -16.18 -7.82
CA LEU A 149 -5.03 -15.02 -7.94
C LEU A 149 -4.37 -13.97 -8.84
N GLU A 150 -5.19 -13.35 -9.69
CA GLU A 150 -4.82 -12.17 -10.47
C GLU A 150 -6.08 -11.29 -10.58
N ASP A 151 -5.99 -10.04 -10.13
CA ASP A 151 -7.11 -9.10 -10.17
C ASP A 151 -6.60 -7.65 -10.14
N GLN A 152 -7.49 -6.71 -10.39
CA GLN A 152 -7.21 -5.29 -10.35
C GLN A 152 -8.37 -4.47 -9.79
N THR A 153 -8.06 -3.27 -9.34
CA THR A 153 -9.02 -2.27 -8.87
C THR A 153 -8.62 -0.87 -9.34
N THR A 154 -9.62 -0.01 -9.52
CA THR A 154 -9.47 1.43 -9.76
C THR A 154 -10.01 2.26 -8.59
N SER A 155 -10.21 1.63 -7.44
CA SER A 155 -10.76 2.24 -6.23
C SER A 155 -9.89 1.82 -5.05
N ALA A 156 -8.64 2.28 -5.09
CA ALA A 156 -7.67 2.10 -4.04
C ALA A 156 -7.32 3.43 -3.36
N ALA A 157 -7.21 3.38 -2.04
CA ALA A 157 -6.52 4.40 -1.25
C ALA A 157 -5.02 4.24 -1.49
N VAL A 158 -4.33 5.30 -1.89
CA VAL A 158 -2.89 5.29 -2.20
C VAL A 158 -2.22 6.54 -1.65
N GLU A 159 -1.11 6.34 -0.95
CA GLU A 159 -0.21 7.39 -0.48
C GLU A 159 1.22 7.06 -0.91
N ILE A 160 1.93 8.04 -1.47
CA ILE A 160 3.35 7.92 -1.80
C ILE A 160 4.03 9.20 -1.32
N ILE A 161 4.72 9.12 -0.18
CA ILE A 161 5.18 10.28 0.58
C ILE A 161 6.69 10.24 0.80
N GLY A 162 7.33 11.39 0.64
CA GLY A 162 8.76 11.61 0.92
C GLY A 162 9.69 11.19 -0.23
N ASP A 163 10.96 10.94 0.12
CA ASP A 163 11.99 10.43 -0.79
C ASP A 163 11.83 8.92 -1.02
N VAL A 164 11.02 8.60 -2.04
CA VAL A 164 10.76 7.22 -2.47
C VAL A 164 12.03 6.53 -2.97
N SER A 165 12.94 7.27 -3.60
CA SER A 165 14.20 6.71 -4.10
C SER A 165 15.07 6.20 -2.96
N LYS A 166 15.19 6.97 -1.86
CA LYS A 166 15.87 6.52 -0.63
C LYS A 166 15.22 5.26 -0.06
N LEU A 167 13.88 5.23 -0.01
CA LEU A 167 13.12 4.07 0.49
C LEU A 167 13.36 2.81 -0.34
N ILE A 168 13.29 2.91 -1.67
CA ILE A 168 13.53 1.81 -2.61
C ILE A 168 14.97 1.29 -2.52
N ASN A 169 15.95 2.19 -2.43
CA ASN A 169 17.35 1.82 -2.26
C ASN A 169 17.57 1.00 -0.97
N MET A 170 16.91 1.37 0.14
CA MET A 170 16.96 0.59 1.38
C MET A 170 16.25 -0.77 1.28
N ALA A 171 15.18 -0.86 0.48
CA ALA A 171 14.42 -2.09 0.28
C ALA A 171 15.13 -3.12 -0.63
N GLY A 172 16.31 -2.79 -1.17
CA GLY A 172 17.07 -3.65 -2.07
C GLY A 172 16.76 -3.44 -3.55
N GLY A 173 16.14 -2.31 -3.92
CA GLY A 173 15.95 -1.93 -5.32
C GLY A 173 17.27 -1.74 -6.03
N LEU A 174 17.44 -2.36 -7.20
CA LEU A 174 18.51 -2.01 -8.13
C LEU A 174 18.41 -0.50 -8.40
N LYS A 175 19.54 0.21 -8.31
CA LYS A 175 19.65 1.60 -8.73
C LYS A 175 18.97 1.70 -10.11
N SER A 176 17.85 2.42 -10.18
CA SER A 176 17.27 2.80 -11.46
C SER A 176 18.38 3.48 -12.26
N GLY A 177 18.83 2.80 -13.32
CA GLY A 177 19.89 3.29 -14.17
C GLY A 177 19.47 4.66 -14.71
N LEU A 178 20.20 5.69 -14.30
CA LEU A 178 20.43 6.82 -15.18
C LEU A 178 21.04 6.24 -16.46
N LYS A 179 20.26 6.26 -17.53
CA LYS A 179 20.74 6.41 -18.90
C LYS A 179 19.93 7.51 -19.55
#